data_AF-M0L472-F1
#
_entry.id   AF-M0L472-F1
#
_cell.length_a   1.000
_cell.length_b   1.000
_cell.length_c   1.000
_cell.angle_alpha   90.00
_cell.angle_beta   90.00
_cell.angle_gamma   90.00
#
_symmetry.space_group_name_H-M   'P 1'
#
loop_
_entity.id
_entity.type
_entity.pdbx_description
1 polymer ?
#
loop_
_entity_poly.entity_id
_entity_poly.type
_entity_poly.pdbx_seq_one_letter_code
_entity_poly.pdbx_strand_id
1 'polypeptide(L)' 'MEASSNTAAAELNIQNKSTRILVGGSPSYRCDYCGQVINEQIRFSGVTIRDPNGEITEHFFCEEKCMTSQYPDI' A
#
# COMPACT_ATOMS: atom_id res chain seq x y z
N MET A 1 -23.81 26.10 -9.67
CA MET A 1 -22.46 25.79 -10.18
C MET A 1 -22.03 24.51 -9.48
N GLU A 2 -22.25 23.37 -10.13
CA GLU A 2 -21.87 22.08 -9.58
C GLU A 2 -20.38 21.90 -9.83
N ALA A 3 -19.60 21.84 -8.75
CA ALA A 3 -18.20 21.45 -8.84
C ALA A 3 -18.17 19.95 -9.12
N SER A 4 -18.23 19.59 -10.39
CA SER A 4 -17.77 18.29 -10.85
C SER A 4 -16.28 18.22 -10.57
N SER A 5 -15.92 17.75 -9.38
CA SER A 5 -14.59 17.27 -9.05
C SER A 5 -14.32 16.03 -9.90
N ASN A 6 -14.07 16.25 -11.19
CA ASN A 6 -13.40 15.31 -12.05
C ASN A 6 -11.92 15.35 -11.66
N THR A 7 -11.63 14.96 -10.42
CA THR A 7 -10.31 14.46 -10.07
C THR A 7 -10.19 13.23 -10.95
N ALA A 8 -9.55 13.36 -12.11
CA ALA A 8 -9.10 12.21 -12.87
C ALA A 8 -8.58 11.24 -11.83
N ALA A 9 -9.19 10.06 -11.73
CA ALA A 9 -8.66 8.98 -10.91
C ALA A 9 -7.23 8.86 -11.40
N ALA A 10 -6.29 9.42 -10.65
CA ALA A 10 -4.90 9.41 -11.04
C ALA A 10 -4.60 7.92 -11.10
N GLU A 11 -4.48 7.39 -12.33
CA GLU A 11 -4.30 5.96 -12.55
C GLU A 11 -3.15 5.55 -11.64
N LEU A 12 -3.48 4.79 -10.59
CA LEU A 12 -2.53 4.43 -9.57
C LEU A 12 -1.45 3.63 -10.28
N ASN A 13 -0.29 4.25 -10.48
CA ASN A 13 0.76 3.64 -11.26
C ASN A 13 1.53 2.66 -10.37
N ILE A 14 0.91 1.50 -10.15
CA ILE A 14 1.47 0.40 -9.37
C ILE A 14 2.68 -0.15 -10.13
N GLN A 15 3.85 0.12 -9.58
CA GLN A 15 5.12 -0.32 -10.16
C GLN A 15 5.42 -1.77 -9.82
N ASN A 16 5.05 -2.21 -8.61
CA ASN A 16 5.39 -3.52 -8.10
C ASN A 16 4.44 -3.96 -6.98
N LYS A 17 4.21 -5.27 -6.89
CA LYS A 17 3.51 -5.96 -5.81
C LYS A 17 4.37 -7.13 -5.35
N SER A 18 4.63 -7.21 -4.05
CA SER A 18 5.44 -8.28 -3.47
C SER A 18 4.83 -8.83 -2.19
N THR A 19 5.00 -10.12 -1.95
CA THR A 19 4.72 -10.75 -0.66
C THR A 19 6.04 -10.92 0.07
N ARG A 20 6.17 -10.28 1.23
CA ARG A 20 7.39 -10.23 2.04
C ARG A 20 7.18 -10.97 3.35
N ILE A 21 8.24 -11.53 3.90
CA ILE A 21 8.25 -12.18 5.22
C ILE A 21 9.24 -11.43 6.09
N LEU A 22 8.80 -11.08 7.28
CA LEU A 22 9.62 -10.41 8.25
C LEU A 22 10.40 -11.43 9.07
N VAL A 23 11.70 -11.55 8.80
CA VAL A 23 12.59 -12.54 9.43
C VAL A 23 13.52 -11.83 10.41
N GLY A 24 13.10 -11.74 11.68
CA GLY A 24 13.90 -11.23 12.79
C GLY A 24 14.19 -9.72 12.76
N GLY A 25 14.10 -9.09 13.93
CA GLY A 25 14.36 -7.67 14.15
C GLY A 25 13.09 -6.91 14.46
N SER A 26 13.19 -5.89 15.33
CA SER A 26 12.09 -5.00 15.69
C SER A 26 11.62 -4.20 14.47
N PRO A 27 10.46 -4.50 13.88
CA PRO A 27 9.98 -3.77 12.73
C PRO A 27 8.97 -2.73 13.21
N SER A 28 9.26 -1.47 12.96
CA SER A 28 8.28 -0.39 13.06
C SER A 28 7.36 -0.33 11.84
N TYR A 29 7.25 -1.41 11.05
CA TYR A 29 6.32 -1.46 9.93
C TYR A 29 4.91 -1.51 10.47
N ARG A 30 4.12 -0.52 10.07
CA ARG A 30 2.68 -0.46 10.37
C ARG A 30 1.95 -0.70 9.07
N CYS A 31 0.84 -1.43 9.15
CA CYS A 31 -0.07 -1.54 8.04
C CYS A 31 -0.59 -0.14 7.68
N ASP A 32 -0.38 0.29 6.44
CA ASP A 32 -0.83 1.60 5.95
C ASP A 32 -2.35 1.74 5.95
N TYR A 33 -3.08 0.62 5.97
CA TYR A 33 -4.54 0.61 6.05
C TYR A 33 -5.09 0.61 7.49
N CYS A 34 -4.70 -0.37 8.33
CA CYS A 34 -5.29 -0.57 9.66
C CYS A 34 -4.42 -0.07 10.82
N GLY A 35 -3.19 0.39 10.55
CA GLY A 35 -2.24 0.92 11.55
C GLY A 35 -1.62 -0.11 12.49
N GLN A 36 -2.01 -1.39 12.38
CA GLN A 36 -1.47 -2.47 13.20
C GLN A 36 0.01 -2.68 12.89
N VAL A 37 0.78 -3.03 13.92
CA VAL A 37 2.20 -3.36 13.78
C VAL A 37 2.34 -4.70 13.07
N ILE A 38 3.08 -4.72 11.98
CA ILE A 38 3.48 -5.95 11.28
C ILE A 38 4.61 -6.54 12.09
N ASN A 39 4.31 -7.57 12.89
CA ASN A 39 5.28 -8.23 13.76
C ASN A 39 6.00 -9.38 13.05
N GLU A 40 7.07 -9.87 13.68
CA GLU A 40 7.92 -10.93 13.13
C GLU A 40 7.08 -12.18 12.77
N GLN A 41 7.52 -12.91 11.73
CA GLN A 41 6.85 -14.12 11.22
C GLN A 41 5.51 -13.89 10.48
N ILE A 42 5.02 -12.63 10.36
CA ILE A 42 3.88 -12.31 9.51
C ILE A 42 4.34 -12.13 8.05
N ARG A 43 3.64 -12.81 7.13
CA ARG A 43 3.65 -12.48 5.70
C ARG A 43 2.88 -11.19 5.50
N PHE A 44 3.48 -10.20 4.87
CA PHE A 44 2.83 -8.93 4.55
C PHE A 44 2.99 -8.60 3.07
N SER A 45 2.09 -7.79 2.53
CA SER A 45 2.14 -7.34 1.14
C SER A 45 2.78 -5.96 1.06
N GLY A 46 3.69 -5.77 0.12
CA GLY A 46 4.27 -4.48 -0.23
C GLY A 46 3.78 -4.04 -1.60
N VAL A 47 3.29 -2.80 -1.71
CA VAL A 47 2.86 -2.18 -2.96
C VAL A 47 3.71 -0.93 -3.20
N THR A 48 4.34 -0.85 -4.36
CA THR A 48 5.12 0.32 -4.76
C THR A 48 4.30 1.12 -5.77
N ILE A 49 4.08 2.40 -5.50
CA ILE A 49 3.28 3.30 -6.34
C ILE A 49 4.16 4.45 -6.78
N ARG A 50 4.09 4.79 -8.07
CA ARG A 50 4.65 6.03 -8.58
C ARG A 50 3.52 7.06 -8.69
N ASP A 51 3.68 8.21 -8.04
CA ASP A 51 2.75 9.32 -8.16
C ASP A 51 2.89 10.02 -9.53
N PRO A 52 1.94 10.90 -9.91
CA PRO A 52 2.04 11.65 -11.16
C PRO A 52 3.25 12.58 -11.27
N ASN A 53 3.89 12.95 -10.16
CA ASN A 53 5.11 13.75 -10.11
C ASN A 53 6.37 12.89 -10.28
N GLY A 54 6.23 11.57 -10.34
CA GLY A 54 7.32 10.60 -10.46
C GLY A 54 7.88 10.11 -9.12
N GLU A 55 7.34 10.57 -7.99
CA GLU A 55 7.74 10.11 -6.66
C GLU A 55 7.31 8.66 -6.44
N ILE A 56 8.22 7.85 -5.88
CA ILE A 56 7.97 6.44 -5.60
C ILE A 56 7.71 6.28 -4.11
N THR A 57 6.51 5.82 -3.77
CA THR A 57 6.12 5.50 -2.39
C THR A 57 5.91 3.99 -2.25
N GLU A 58 6.34 3.44 -1.13
CA GLU A 58 6.09 2.05 -0.77
C GLU A 58 5.09 1.96 0.39
N HIS A 59 4.08 1.12 0.22
CA HIS A 59 3.02 0.85 1.20
C HIS A 59 3.06 -0.61 1.64
N PHE A 60 2.75 -0.86 2.92
CA PHE A 60 2.79 -2.16 3.56
C PHE A 60 1.43 -2.54 4.14
N PHE A 61 1.05 -3.79 3.94
CA PHE A 61 -0.25 -4.33 4.34
C PHE A 61 -0.08 -5.64 5.08
N CYS A 62 -0.62 -5.71 6.30
CA CYS A 62 -0.57 -6.93 7.11
C CYS A 62 -1.38 -8.10 6.50
N GLU A 63 -2.41 -7.79 5.72
CA GLU A 63 -3.27 -8.77 5.06
C GLU A 63 -3.61 -8.32 3.63
N GLU A 64 -3.87 -9.28 2.74
CA GLU A 64 -4.33 -9.00 1.38
C GLU A 64 -5.62 -8.16 1.37
N LYS A 65 -6.54 -8.41 2.31
CA LYS A 65 -7.76 -7.63 2.46
C LYS A 65 -7.47 -6.15 2.73
N CYS A 66 -6.43 -5.83 3.49
CA CYS A 66 -6.04 -4.44 3.75
C CYS A 66 -5.54 -3.76 2.47
N MET A 67 -4.74 -4.48 1.68
CA MET A 67 -4.25 -4.01 0.39
C MET A 67 -5.40 -3.80 -0.60
N THR A 68 -6.30 -4.78 -0.78
CA THR A 68 -7.43 -4.66 -1.73
C THR A 68 -8.52 -3.69 -1.25
N SER A 69 -8.61 -3.40 0.06
CA SER A 69 -9.48 -2.33 0.55
C SER A 69 -8.95 -0.94 0.20
N GLN A 70 -7.62 -0.76 0.18
CA GLN A 70 -6.99 0.51 -0.19
C GLN A 70 -6.80 0.64 -1.71
N TYR A 71 -6.50 -0.47 -2.38
CA TYR A 71 -6.26 -0.56 -3.82
C TYR A 71 -7.13 -1.69 -4.40
N PRO A 72 -8.43 -1.44 -4.64
CA PRO A 72 -9.37 -2.48 -5.11
C PRO A 72 -9.07 -2.99 -6.52
N ASP A 73 -8.34 -2.22 -7.32
CA ASP A 73 -8.04 -2.51 -8.72
C ASP A 73 -6.62 -3.12 -8.91
N ILE A 74 -6.05 -3.75 -7.86
CA ILE A 74 -4.70 -4.39 -7.84
C ILE A 74 -4.72 -5.93 -7.90
#